data_AF-A0A9X4DKF3-F1
#
_entry.id   AF-A0A9X4DKF3-F1
#
_cell.length_a   1.000
_cell.length_b   1.000
_cell.length_c   1.000
_cell.angle_alpha   90.00
_cell.angle_beta   90.00
_cell.angle_gamma   90.00
#
_symmetry.space_group_name_H-M   'P 1'
#
loop_
_entity.id
_entity.type
_entity.pdbx_description
1 polymer ?
#
loop_
_entity_poly.entity_id
_entity_poly.type
_entity_poly.pdbx_seq_one_letter_code
_entity_poly.pdbx_strand_id
1 'polypeptide(L)' 'LLGVWYGNFWGAQSHAILPYDHYLRNITKHLQQLDMESNGKSVLQDGTPVKTDTGPVIWGGVGCNGQHAYHQLLHQGT' A
#
# COMPACT_ATOMS: atom_id res chain seq x y z
N LEU A 1 -5.74 8.21 8.72
CA LEU A 1 -6.85 7.39 9.28
C LEU A 1 -7.55 6.50 8.24
N LEU A 2 -7.70 6.91 6.98
CA LEU A 2 -8.32 6.05 5.95
C LEU A 2 -7.62 4.70 5.74
N GLY A 3 -6.28 4.66 5.77
CA GLY A 3 -5.54 3.40 5.68
C GLY A 3 -5.90 2.41 6.80
N VAL A 4 -6.03 2.89 8.03
CA VAL A 4 -6.49 2.10 9.20
C VAL A 4 -7.92 1.60 8.97
N TRP A 5 -8.80 2.46 8.46
CA TRP A 5 -10.18 2.07 8.15
C TRP A 5 -10.22 0.92 7.12
N TYR A 6 -9.55 1.07 5.98
CA TYR A 6 -9.58 0.07 4.92
C TYR A 6 -8.80 -1.21 5.29
N GLY A 7 -7.67 -1.09 5.98
CA GLY A 7 -6.90 -2.25 6.44
C GLY A 7 -7.65 -3.03 7.51
N ASN A 8 -7.95 -2.39 8.65
CA ASN A 8 -8.43 -3.09 9.84
C ASN A 8 -9.93 -3.42 9.83
N PHE A 9 -10.75 -2.72 9.04
CA PHE A 9 -12.20 -2.95 9.00
C PHE A 9 -12.69 -3.54 7.68
N TRP A 10 -11.99 -3.31 6.57
CA TRP A 10 -12.34 -3.85 5.24
C TRP A 10 -11.38 -4.92 4.74
N GLY A 11 -10.31 -5.23 5.49
CA GLY A 11 -9.34 -6.26 5.13
C GLY A 11 -8.49 -5.90 3.91
N ALA A 12 -8.44 -4.64 3.48
CA ALA A 12 -7.68 -4.22 2.31
C ALA A 12 -6.17 -4.18 2.61
N GLN A 13 -5.47 -5.29 2.34
CA GLN A 13 -4.04 -5.47 2.64
C GLN A 13 -3.08 -4.84 1.60
N SER A 14 -3.60 -4.11 0.61
CA SER A 14 -2.77 -3.50 -0.44
C SER A 14 -3.16 -2.05 -0.70
N HIS A 15 -2.17 -1.23 -1.04
CA HIS A 15 -2.35 0.19 -1.34
C HIS A 15 -1.58 0.57 -2.61
N ALA A 16 -2.32 1.04 -3.62
CA ALA A 16 -1.75 1.47 -4.89
C ALA A 16 -1.39 2.97 -4.86
N ILE A 17 -0.14 3.31 -5.20
CA ILE A 17 0.33 4.67 -5.38
C ILE A 17 0.50 4.96 -6.88
N LEU A 18 -0.37 5.80 -7.42
CA LEU A 18 -0.54 6.03 -8.85
C LEU A 18 -0.31 7.51 -9.22
N PRO A 19 0.93 8.02 -9.21
CA PRO A 19 1.20 9.41 -9.58
C PRO A 19 0.94 9.63 -11.08
N TYR A 20 0.16 10.64 -11.43
CA TYR A 20 -0.06 11.09 -12.81
C TYR A 20 0.98 12.14 -13.24
N ASP A 21 2.23 11.90 -12.86
CA ASP A 21 3.39 12.72 -13.22
C ASP A 21 4.61 11.81 -13.37
N HIS A 22 5.22 11.81 -14.57
CA HIS A 22 6.38 10.98 -14.87
C HIS A 22 7.65 11.37 -14.07
N TYR A 23 7.76 12.61 -13.62
CA TYR A 23 8.84 13.02 -12.71
C TYR A 23 8.77 12.28 -11.37
N LEU A 24 7.58 11.86 -10.96
CA LEU A 24 7.35 11.09 -9.73
C LEU A 24 7.51 9.57 -9.90
N ARG A 25 8.06 9.07 -11.00
CA ARG A 25 8.18 7.61 -11.27
C ARG A 25 8.90 6.79 -10.20
N ASN A 26 9.73 7.41 -9.38
CA ASN A 26 10.45 6.73 -8.30
C ASN A 26 9.80 6.93 -6.91
N ILE A 27 8.74 7.75 -6.80
CA ILE A 27 8.10 8.02 -5.51
C ILE A 27 7.52 6.74 -4.89
N THR A 28 6.92 5.87 -5.70
CA THR A 28 6.34 4.60 -5.23
C THR A 28 7.41 3.70 -4.62
N LYS A 29 8.64 3.67 -5.18
CA LYS A 29 9.76 2.89 -4.63
C LYS A 29 10.20 3.43 -3.27
N HIS A 30 10.25 4.75 -3.14
CA HIS A 30 10.58 5.37 -1.87
C HIS A 30 9.50 5.10 -0.80
N LEU A 31 8.22 5.22 -1.18
CA LEU A 31 7.09 4.96 -0.29
C LEU A 31 6.96 3.49 0.10
N GLN A 32 7.35 2.57 -0.79
CA GLN A 32 7.43 1.14 -0.46
C GLN A 32 8.34 0.91 0.75
N GLN A 33 9.57 1.42 0.70
CA GLN A 33 10.47 1.31 1.83
C GLN A 33 9.92 2.05 3.06
N LEU A 34 9.53 3.32 2.88
CA LEU A 34 9.06 4.17 3.96
C LEU A 34 7.91 3.53 4.75
N ASP A 35 6.91 2.98 4.08
CA ASP A 35 5.75 2.41 4.76
C ASP A 35 6.01 0.97 5.21
N MET A 36 6.41 0.09 4.30
CA MET A 36 6.49 -1.34 4.58
C MET A 36 7.59 -1.67 5.61
N GLU A 37 8.74 -1.01 5.56
CA GLU A 37 9.82 -1.22 6.54
C GLU A 37 9.50 -0.59 7.90
N SER A 38 8.75 0.52 7.92
CA SER A 38 8.34 1.18 9.16
C SER A 38 7.24 0.40 9.87
N ASN A 39 6.20 0.03 9.14
CA ASN A 39 4.91 -0.43 9.68
C ASN A 39 4.66 -1.92 9.50
N GLY A 40 5.42 -2.64 8.67
CA GLY A 40 5.33 -4.09 8.50
C GLY A 40 5.90 -4.85 9.70
N LYS A 41 5.21 -4.75 10.84
CA LYS A 41 5.65 -5.26 12.15
C LYS A 41 4.61 -6.19 12.75
N SER A 42 5.05 -7.09 13.63
CA SER A 42 4.22 -8.09 14.31
C SER A 42 4.20 -7.96 15.83
N VAL A 43 4.93 -6.99 16.40
CA VAL A 43 5.08 -6.80 17.84
C VAL A 43 4.88 -5.33 18.20
N LEU A 44 4.15 -5.07 19.27
CA LEU A 44 3.90 -3.74 19.84
C LEU A 44 5.14 -3.24 20.62
N GLN A 45 5.13 -1.96 20.97
CA GLN A 45 6.25 -1.34 21.70
C GLN A 45 6.50 -1.96 23.09
N ASP A 46 5.47 -2.56 23.69
CA ASP A 46 5.56 -3.26 24.98
C ASP A 46 6.02 -4.73 24.86
N GLY A 47 6.34 -5.19 23.65
CA GLY A 47 6.78 -6.56 23.38
C GLY A 47 5.64 -7.56 23.18
N THR A 48 4.38 -7.15 23.27
CA THR A 48 3.24 -8.05 23.03
C THR A 48 2.94 -8.21 21.53
N PRO A 49 2.40 -9.35 21.07
CA PRO A 49 2.03 -9.53 19.66
C PRO A 49 0.91 -8.56 19.21
N VAL A 50 1.00 -8.05 17.98
CA VAL A 50 -0.11 -7.28 17.37
C VAL A 50 -1.32 -8.17 17.13
N LYS A 51 -2.52 -7.62 17.31
CA LYS A 51 -3.80 -8.33 17.11
C LYS A 51 -4.60 -7.81 15.91
N THR A 52 -4.04 -6.83 15.20
CA THR A 52 -4.65 -6.15 14.07
C THR A 52 -3.66 -6.09 12.92
N ASP A 53 -4.16 -5.93 11.70
CA ASP A 53 -3.32 -5.70 10.54
C ASP A 53 -2.44 -4.46 10.71
N THR A 54 -1.20 -4.55 10.21
CA THR A 54 -0.21 -3.48 10.27
C THR A 54 0.07 -2.90 8.88
N GLY A 55 1.34 -2.72 8.47
CA GLY A 55 1.68 -2.12 7.18
C GLY A 55 1.14 -2.90 5.98
N PRO A 56 0.42 -2.27 5.05
CA PRO A 56 -0.07 -2.93 3.83
C PRO A 56 1.03 -3.13 2.80
N VAL A 57 0.77 -3.93 1.77
CA VAL A 57 1.64 -4.01 0.59
C VAL A 57 1.48 -2.73 -0.24
N ILE A 58 2.55 -1.94 -0.33
CA ILE A 58 2.60 -0.76 -1.21
C ILE A 58 3.06 -1.17 -2.60
N TRP A 59 2.33 -0.72 -3.62
CA TRP A 59 2.67 -0.99 -5.02
C TRP A 59 2.16 0.11 -5.94
N GLY A 60 2.51 0.05 -7.23
CA GLY A 60 2.01 1.00 -8.22
C GLY A 60 3.09 1.49 -9.18
N GLY A 61 2.77 2.55 -9.90
CA GLY A 61 3.63 3.15 -10.91
C GLY A 61 2.96 4.36 -11.53
N VAL A 62 3.65 5.03 -12.43
CA VAL A 62 3.14 6.26 -13.06
C VAL A 62 1.91 5.99 -13.92
N GLY A 63 0.92 6.87 -13.85
CA GLY A 63 -0.14 6.98 -14.85
C GLY A 63 0.36 7.64 -16.15
N CYS A 64 -0.08 7.21 -17.34
CA CYS A 64 -1.12 6.22 -17.62
C CYS A 64 -0.60 4.78 -17.77
N ASN A 65 0.70 4.52 -17.60
CA ASN A 65 1.26 3.17 -17.80
C ASN A 65 0.54 2.11 -16.95
N GLY A 66 0.20 2.46 -15.71
CA GLY A 66 -0.58 1.57 -14.83
C GLY A 66 -1.94 1.17 -15.41
N GLN A 67 -2.59 2.04 -16.18
CA GLN A 67 -3.91 1.78 -16.79
C GLN A 67 -3.86 0.60 -17.77
N HIS A 68 -2.73 0.43 -18.45
CA HIS A 68 -2.50 -0.64 -19.42
C HIS A 68 -1.76 -1.85 -18.84
N ALA A 69 -1.56 -1.91 -17.51
CA ALA A 69 -0.83 -2.99 -16.85
C ALA A 69 -1.71 -3.75 -15.84
N TYR A 70 -2.33 -3.05 -14.89
CA TYR A 70 -2.98 -3.69 -13.73
C TYR A 70 -4.32 -3.07 -13.33
N HIS A 71 -4.78 -1.99 -13.99
CA HIS A 71 -6.08 -1.40 -13.64
C HIS A 71 -7.26 -2.35 -13.88
N GLN A 72 -7.11 -3.34 -14.76
CA GLN A 72 -8.09 -4.42 -14.91
C GLN A 72 -8.37 -5.13 -13.57
N LEU A 73 -7.33 -5.44 -12.79
CA LEU A 73 -7.48 -6.06 -11.48
C LEU A 73 -8.10 -5.10 -10.46
N LEU A 74 -7.80 -3.80 -10.53
CA LEU A 74 -8.41 -2.80 -9.64
C LEU A 74 -9.92 -2.65 -9.89
N HIS A 75 -10.37 -2.78 -11.14
CA HIS A 75 -11.76 -2.57 -11.50
C HIS A 75 -12.62 -3.83 -11.45
N GLN A 76 -12.05 -5.00 -11.76
CA GLN A 76 -12.79 -6.26 -11.92
C GLN A 76 -12.16 -7.43 -11.16
N GLY A 77 -11.20 -7.15 -10.28
CA GLY A 77 -10.66 -8.15 -9.36
C GLY A 77 -11.69 -8.60 -8.32
N THR A 78 -11.30 -9.63 -7.58
CA THR A 78 -12.10 -10.26 -6.51
C THR A 78 -11.79 -9.67 -5.15
#